data_AF-A0A3M1HPX5-F1
#
_entry.id   AF-A0A3M1HPX5-F1
#
_cell.length_a   1.000
_cell.length_b   1.000
_cell.length_c   1.000
_cell.angle_alpha   90.00
_cell.angle_beta   90.00
_cell.angle_gamma   90.00
#
_symmetry.space_group_name_H-M   'P 1'
#
loop_
_entity.id
_entity.type
_entity.pdbx_description
1 polymer ?
#
loop_
_entity_poly.entity_id
_entity_poly.type
_entity_poly.pdbx_seq_one_letter_code
_entity_poly.pdbx_strand_id
1 'polypeptide(L)'
;FGVPAFLGNQNWNRFFFFFLSDLEQEKRAGDITRERLIATLACRSALKQGKKLKEEEIFALIQKAMVIPRTYACAHGRPTYISLTLAELEQMFGRKG
;
A
#
# COMPACT_ATOMS: atom_id res chain seq x y z
N PHE A 1 -27.05 -6.10 2.03
CA PHE A 1 -25.83 -5.48 1.51
C PHE A 1 -24.75 -5.60 2.56
N GLY A 2 -23.62 -6.22 2.24
CA GLY A 2 -22.54 -6.51 3.19
C GLY A 2 -21.23 -5.89 2.72
N VAL A 3 -20.34 -5.57 3.67
CA VAL A 3 -19.02 -5.01 3.38
C VAL A 3 -17.99 -6.15 3.33
N PRO A 4 -17.03 -6.16 2.39
CA PRO A 4 -15.99 -7.17 2.34
C PRO A 4 -15.23 -7.30 3.67
N ALA A 5 -15.16 -8.53 4.20
CA ALA A 5 -14.64 -8.80 5.55
C ALA A 5 -13.18 -8.33 5.77
N PHE A 6 -12.37 -8.29 4.71
CA PHE A 6 -10.96 -7.88 4.79
C PHE A 6 -10.74 -6.39 5.06
N LEU A 7 -11.77 -5.56 4.91
CA LEU A 7 -11.62 -4.11 5.09
C LEU A 7 -11.63 -3.67 6.59
N GLY A 8 -11.84 -4.61 7.53
CA GLY A 8 -11.56 -4.46 8.98
C GLY A 8 -12.51 -3.53 9.75
N ASN A 9 -12.22 -3.20 11.01
CA ASN A 9 -13.13 -2.42 11.86
C ASN A 9 -13.01 -0.89 11.64
N GLN A 10 -13.10 -0.45 10.39
CA GLN A 10 -13.00 0.97 10.02
C GLN A 10 -14.37 1.66 10.07
N ASN A 11 -14.36 2.99 10.14
CA ASN A 11 -15.58 3.77 9.94
C ASN A 11 -16.04 3.62 8.47
N TRP A 12 -16.94 2.67 8.26
CA TRP A 12 -17.41 2.25 6.94
C TRP A 12 -18.10 3.35 6.16
N ASN A 13 -18.88 4.19 6.84
CA ASN A 13 -19.53 5.34 6.21
C ASN A 13 -18.48 6.25 5.59
N ARG A 14 -17.43 6.57 6.35
CA ARG A 14 -16.33 7.41 5.87
C ARG A 14 -15.57 6.77 4.71
N PHE A 15 -15.27 5.46 4.81
CA PHE A 15 -14.62 4.72 3.73
C PHE A 15 -15.46 4.72 2.45
N PHE A 16 -16.76 4.45 2.58
CA PHE A 16 -17.68 4.39 1.46
C PHE A 16 -17.79 5.73 0.72
N PHE A 17 -17.96 6.84 1.45
CA PHE A 17 -18.01 8.16 0.83
C PHE A 17 -16.69 8.56 0.15
N PHE A 18 -15.55 8.25 0.76
CA PHE A 18 -14.25 8.51 0.11
C PHE A 18 -14.03 7.63 -1.12
N PHE A 19 -14.48 6.38 -1.08
CA PHE A 19 -14.40 5.51 -2.24
C PHE A 19 -15.27 6.05 -3.38
N LEU A 20 -16.52 6.44 -3.10
CA LEU A 20 -17.39 7.07 -4.10
C LEU A 20 -16.78 8.33 -4.71
N SER A 21 -16.14 9.19 -3.90
CA SER A 21 -15.46 10.38 -4.44
C SER A 21 -14.28 10.03 -5.35
N ASP A 22 -13.50 9.00 -5.01
CA ASP A 22 -12.41 8.52 -5.86
C ASP A 22 -12.96 7.93 -7.17
N LEU A 23 -14.08 7.19 -7.11
CA LEU A 23 -14.75 6.66 -8.29
C LEU A 23 -15.25 7.77 -9.22
N GLU A 24 -15.79 8.84 -8.66
CA GLU A 24 -16.28 9.96 -9.46
C GLU A 24 -15.12 10.67 -10.18
N GLN A 25 -13.95 10.78 -9.54
CA GLN A 25 -12.74 11.32 -10.17
C GLN A 25 -12.22 10.40 -11.29
N GLU A 26 -12.10 9.10 -11.02
CA GLU A 26 -11.67 8.12 -12.03
C GLU A 26 -12.67 8.02 -13.21
N LYS A 27 -13.99 8.17 -12.95
CA LYS A 27 -15.03 8.27 -13.99
C LYS A 27 -14.80 9.46 -14.91
N ARG A 28 -14.51 10.63 -14.33
CA ARG A 28 -14.26 11.86 -15.09
C ARG A 28 -12.98 11.76 -15.92
N ALA A 29 -12.00 10.98 -15.46
CA ALA A 29 -10.79 10.66 -16.23
C ALA A 29 -11.04 9.64 -17.37
N GLY A 30 -12.23 9.02 -17.43
CA GLY A 30 -12.60 8.07 -18.48
C GLY A 30 -12.02 6.66 -18.30
N ASP A 31 -11.39 6.36 -17.16
CA ASP A 31 -10.55 5.16 -16.99
C ASP A 31 -11.00 4.30 -15.79
N ILE A 32 -12.29 3.95 -15.75
CA ILE A 32 -12.80 2.98 -14.77
C ILE A 32 -12.54 1.56 -15.29
N THR A 33 -11.37 1.02 -14.95
CA THR A 33 -11.07 -0.41 -15.10
C THR A 33 -11.21 -1.12 -13.76
N ARG A 34 -11.47 -2.43 -13.78
CA ARG A 34 -11.57 -3.25 -12.57
C ARG A 34 -10.28 -3.18 -11.76
N GLU A 35 -9.14 -3.14 -12.43
CA GLU A 35 -7.79 -3.07 -11.87
C GLU A 35 -7.59 -1.76 -11.10
N ARG A 36 -8.02 -0.63 -11.68
CA ARG A 36 -7.99 0.69 -11.05
C ARG A 36 -8.82 0.73 -9.78
N LEU A 37 -10.02 0.15 -9.83
CA LEU A 37 -10.91 0.04 -8.66
C LEU A 37 -10.27 -0.75 -7.51
N ILE A 38 -9.68 -1.91 -7.84
CA ILE A 38 -8.98 -2.76 -6.86
C ILE A 38 -7.77 -2.03 -6.28
N ALA A 39 -7.00 -1.30 -7.12
CA ALA A 39 -5.86 -0.51 -6.66
C ALA A 39 -6.28 0.58 -5.66
N THR A 40 -7.37 1.31 -5.94
CA THR A 40 -7.94 2.31 -5.03
C THR A 40 -8.38 1.69 -3.70
N LEU A 41 -9.11 0.57 -3.75
CA LEU A 41 -9.54 -0.16 -2.55
C LEU A 41 -8.33 -0.65 -1.73
N ALA A 42 -7.32 -1.22 -2.39
CA ALA A 42 -6.10 -1.70 -1.75
C ALA A 42 -5.34 -0.54 -1.08
N CYS A 43 -5.20 0.59 -1.76
CA CYS A 43 -4.55 1.77 -1.18
C CYS A 43 -5.33 2.30 0.03
N ARG A 44 -6.65 2.40 -0.04
CA ARG A 44 -7.49 2.91 1.06
C ARG A 44 -7.46 2.00 2.28
N SER A 45 -7.45 0.69 2.08
CA SER A 45 -7.37 -0.31 3.17
C SER A 45 -5.96 -0.52 3.73
N ALA A 46 -4.92 -0.07 3.03
CA ALA A 46 -3.53 -0.20 3.48
C ALA A 46 -3.22 0.58 4.76
N LEU A 47 -2.21 0.09 5.48
CA LEU A 47 -1.59 0.83 6.59
C LEU A 47 -1.10 2.20 6.10
N LYS A 48 -1.33 3.23 6.92
CA LYS A 48 -1.03 4.62 6.57
C LYS A 48 0.23 5.10 7.27
N GLN A 49 0.89 6.05 6.65
CA GLN A 49 2.02 6.76 7.24
C GLN A 49 1.66 7.31 8.62
N GLY A 50 2.61 7.23 9.56
CA GLY A 50 2.43 7.72 10.93
C GLY A 50 1.71 6.75 11.86
N LYS A 51 1.16 5.63 11.36
CA LYS A 51 0.66 4.57 12.23
C LYS A 51 1.84 3.85 12.88
N LYS A 52 1.91 3.92 14.21
CA LYS A 52 2.86 3.12 14.99
C LYS A 52 2.45 1.65 14.92
N LEU A 53 3.42 0.79 14.62
CA LEU A 53 3.25 -0.65 14.57
C LEU A 53 4.04 -1.29 15.70
N LYS A 54 3.50 -2.35 16.28
CA LYS A 54 4.26 -3.25 17.15
C LYS A 54 5.17 -4.14 16.30
N GLU A 55 6.18 -4.72 16.93
CA GLU A 55 7.16 -5.57 16.25
C GLU A 55 6.50 -6.77 15.57
N GLU A 56 5.50 -7.38 16.21
CA GLU A 56 4.77 -8.52 15.65
C GLU A 56 3.96 -8.12 14.39
N GLU A 57 3.43 -6.89 14.36
CA GLU A 57 2.71 -6.37 13.19
C GLU A 57 3.66 -6.11 12.02
N ILE A 58 4.88 -5.63 12.31
CA ILE A 58 5.92 -5.43 11.29
C ILE A 58 6.34 -6.78 10.71
N PHE A 59 6.64 -7.77 11.56
CA PHE A 59 7.06 -9.08 11.11
C PHE A 59 5.96 -9.79 10.29
N ALA A 60 4.70 -9.68 10.71
CA ALA A 60 3.57 -10.19 9.95
C ALA A 60 3.40 -9.48 8.59
N LEU A 61 3.65 -8.18 8.52
CA LEU A 61 3.59 -7.42 7.26
C LEU A 61 4.67 -7.89 6.27
N ILE A 62 5.89 -8.07 6.74
CA ILE A 62 7.02 -8.54 5.92
C ILE A 62 6.76 -9.96 5.40
N GLN A 63 6.33 -10.89 6.26
CA GLN A 63 6.00 -12.25 5.82
C GLN A 63 4.91 -12.27 4.74
N LYS A 64 3.85 -11.45 4.90
CA LYS A 64 2.81 -11.30 3.88
C LYS A 64 3.36 -10.75 2.57
N ALA A 65 4.31 -9.81 2.62
CA ALA A 65 4.92 -9.25 1.42
C ALA A 65 5.82 -10.25 0.68
N MET A 66 6.49 -11.16 1.40
CA MET A 66 7.41 -12.15 0.80
C MET A 66 6.71 -13.20 -0.07
N VAL A 67 5.44 -13.52 0.20
CA VAL A 67 4.68 -14.53 -0.55
C VAL A 67 3.94 -13.95 -1.77
N ILE A 68 3.86 -12.63 -1.89
CA ILE A 68 3.21 -11.97 -3.04
C ILE A 68 4.21 -11.95 -4.21
N PRO A 69 3.85 -12.46 -5.40
CA PRO A 69 4.70 -12.37 -6.57
C PRO A 69 4.93 -10.91 -7.00
N ARG A 70 6.16 -10.56 -7.40
CA ARG A 70 6.50 -9.26 -8.02
C ARG A 70 6.11 -8.03 -7.15
N THR A 71 6.45 -8.05 -5.88
CA THR A 71 6.24 -6.94 -4.93
C THR A 71 7.25 -5.80 -5.08
N TYR A 72 7.75 -5.47 -6.28
CA TYR A 72 8.69 -4.35 -6.44
C TYR A 72 7.97 -2.98 -6.47
N ALA A 73 6.67 -2.98 -6.73
CA ALA A 73 5.84 -1.79 -6.73
C ALA A 73 4.45 -2.06 -6.15
N CYS A 74 3.82 -1.03 -5.60
CA CYS A 74 2.42 -1.08 -5.19
C CYS A 74 1.51 -1.07 -6.43
N ALA A 75 0.20 -1.25 -6.21
CA ALA A 75 -0.80 -1.24 -7.30
C ALA A 75 -0.84 0.06 -8.14
N HIS A 76 -0.22 1.16 -7.64
CA HIS A 76 -0.08 2.44 -8.34
C HIS A 76 1.35 2.72 -8.84
N GLY A 77 2.27 1.76 -8.73
CA GLY A 77 3.64 1.88 -9.25
C GLY A 77 4.68 2.45 -8.30
N ARG A 78 4.34 2.80 -7.04
CA ARG A 78 5.35 3.25 -6.07
C ARG A 78 6.21 2.07 -5.60
N PRO A 79 7.54 2.22 -5.50
CA PRO A 79 8.38 1.21 -4.89
C PRO A 79 7.94 0.87 -3.47
N THR A 80 7.97 -0.41 -3.14
CA THR A 80 7.52 -1.00 -1.87
C THR A 80 8.67 -1.30 -0.93
N TYR A 81 9.88 -1.48 -1.47
CA TYR A 81 11.12 -1.57 -0.71
C TYR A 81 12.28 -1.03 -1.56
N ILE A 82 13.36 -0.68 -0.87
CA ILE A 82 14.69 -0.47 -1.46
C ILE A 82 15.63 -1.47 -0.81
N SER A 83 16.62 -1.95 -1.56
CA SER A 83 17.69 -2.79 -1.03
C SER A 83 18.97 -1.96 -1.03
N LEU A 84 19.68 -1.97 0.08
CA LEU A 84 20.98 -1.34 0.23
C LEU A 84 21.95 -2.38 0.76
N THR A 85 23.04 -2.59 0.04
CA THR A 85 24.16 -3.42 0.47
C THR A 85 25.02 -2.69 1.50
N LEU A 86 25.82 -3.45 2.25
CA LEU A 86 26.75 -2.86 3.20
C LEU A 86 27.77 -1.93 2.51
N ALA A 87 28.24 -2.28 1.31
CA ALA A 87 29.17 -1.47 0.54
C ALA A 87 28.54 -0.13 0.09
N GLU A 88 27.29 -0.15 -0.37
CA GLU A 88 26.55 1.08 -0.73
C GLU A 88 26.37 1.97 0.50
N LEU A 89 26.04 1.40 1.66
CA LEU A 89 25.97 2.15 2.92
C LEU A 89 27.34 2.76 3.28
N GLU A 90 28.42 1.98 3.26
CA GLU A 90 29.77 2.47 3.55
C GLU A 90 30.18 3.64 2.65
N GLN A 91 29.87 3.56 1.34
CA GLN A 91 30.11 4.64 0.39
C GLN A 91 29.26 5.88 0.71
N MET A 92 27.97 5.71 1.02
CA MET A 92 27.07 6.81 1.40
C MET A 92 27.53 7.54 2.67
N PHE A 93 28.21 6.84 3.58
CA PHE A 93 28.81 7.42 4.79
C PHE A 93 30.26 7.89 4.61
N GLY A 94 30.81 7.84 3.38
CA GLY A 94 32.18 8.26 3.09
C GLY A 94 33.27 7.41 3.75
N ARG A 95 32.93 6.17 4.14
CA ARG A 95 33.86 5.23 4.80
C ARG A 95 34.74 4.46 3.83
N LYS A 96 34.39 4.48 2.55
CA LYS A 96 35.22 3.96 1.45
C LYS A 96 35.42 5.05 0.41
N GLY A 97 36.64 5.57 0.41
CA GLY A 97 37.31 6.37 -0.62
C GLY A 97 38.77 5.93 -0.64
#